data_AF-A0A6L8FVE4-F1
#
_entry.id   AF-A0A6L8FVE4-F1
#
_cell.length_a   1.000
_cell.length_b   1.000
_cell.length_c   1.000
_cell.angle_alpha   90.00
_cell.angle_beta   90.00
_cell.angle_gamma   90.00
#
_symmetry.space_group_name_H-M   'P 1'
#
loop_
_entity.id
_entity.type
_entity.pdbx_description
1 polymer ?
#
loop_
_entity_poly.entity_id
_entity_poly.type
_entity_poly.pdbx_seq_one_letter_code
_entity_poly.pdbx_strand_id
1 'polypeptide(L)'
;MLTPFYISTDHNGQTFRSQVLELLPRYIEVVEQLAERFDARLVRLHDIFQRQLQYRDADTFCPEPVHPNQAGHLVIAQALMDTLSA
;
A
#
# COMPACT_ATOMS: atom_id res chain seq x y z
N MET A 1 -12.95 -0.19 0.80
CA MET A 1 -11.91 -1.20 0.55
C MET A 1 -10.54 -0.56 0.64
N LEU A 2 -9.53 -1.36 1.00
CA LEU A 2 -8.12 -0.97 1.06
C LEU A 2 -7.38 -1.76 -0.02
N THR A 3 -6.61 -1.08 -0.89
CA THR A 3 -5.75 -1.83 -1.83
C THR A 3 -4.64 -2.56 -1.06
N PRO A 4 -4.19 -3.73 -1.55
CA PRO A 4 -3.00 -4.35 -1.00
C PRO A 4 -1.81 -3.42 -1.21
N PHE A 5 -0.84 -3.46 -0.31
CA PHE A 5 0.37 -2.67 -0.39
C PHE A 5 1.58 -3.54 -0.04
N TYR A 6 2.75 -3.06 -0.46
CA TYR A 6 4.03 -3.62 -0.09
C TYR A 6 5.01 -2.47 0.10
N ILE A 7 5.63 -2.38 1.27
CA ILE A 7 6.49 -1.24 1.64
C ILE A 7 7.91 -1.53 1.19
N SER A 8 8.14 -1.37 -0.12
CA SER A 8 9.42 -1.58 -0.79
C SER A 8 9.44 -0.82 -2.10
N THR A 9 10.63 -0.42 -2.55
CA THR A 9 10.90 0.12 -3.90
C THR A 9 11.88 -0.76 -4.68
N ASP A 10 12.02 -2.03 -4.25
CA ASP A 10 12.97 -2.96 -4.86
C ASP A 10 12.45 -3.49 -6.21
N HIS A 11 12.88 -2.86 -7.30
CA HIS A 11 12.54 -3.24 -8.67
C HIS A 11 13.69 -3.92 -9.41
N ASN A 12 14.62 -4.57 -8.70
CA ASN A 12 15.81 -5.17 -9.33
C ASN A 12 15.54 -6.48 -10.10
N GLY A 13 14.35 -7.07 -9.97
CA GLY A 13 13.94 -8.31 -10.65
C GLY A 13 14.59 -9.60 -10.13
N GLN A 14 15.43 -9.52 -9.11
CA GLN A 14 16.24 -10.65 -8.61
C GLN A 14 15.95 -11.01 -7.15
N THR A 15 15.10 -10.24 -6.47
CA THR A 15 14.75 -10.49 -5.08
C THR A 15 13.31 -10.97 -4.95
N PHE A 16 13.01 -11.58 -3.81
CA PHE A 16 11.63 -11.88 -3.46
C PHE A 16 10.77 -10.61 -3.41
N ARG A 17 11.33 -9.48 -2.94
CA ARG A 17 10.63 -8.20 -2.88
C ARG A 17 10.24 -7.69 -4.27
N SER A 18 11.13 -7.81 -5.26
CA SER A 18 10.82 -7.41 -6.64
C SER A 18 9.75 -8.29 -7.26
N GLN A 19 9.79 -9.61 -7.02
CA GLN A 19 8.75 -10.54 -7.50
C GLN A 19 7.37 -10.22 -6.90
N VAL A 20 7.30 -9.84 -5.62
CA VAL A 20 6.05 -9.40 -5.00
C VAL A 20 5.55 -8.10 -5.64
N LEU A 21 6.44 -7.14 -5.87
CA LEU A 21 6.08 -5.87 -6.53
C LEU A 21 5.62 -6.06 -7.99
N GLU A 22 6.11 -7.06 -8.71
CA GLU A 22 5.64 -7.40 -10.06
C GLU A 22 4.21 -7.97 -10.06
N LEU A 23 3.82 -8.70 -9.01
CA LEU A 23 2.47 -9.28 -8.88
C LEU A 23 1.43 -8.28 -8.34
N LEU A 24 1.89 -7.29 -7.57
CA LEU A 24 1.03 -6.38 -6.83
C LEU A 24 0.04 -5.58 -7.72
N PRO A 25 0.42 -5.06 -8.92
CA PRO A 25 -0.52 -4.33 -9.79
C PRO A 25 -1.77 -5.13 -10.15
N ARG A 26 -1.63 -6.44 -10.42
CA ARG A 26 -2.77 -7.31 -10.73
C ARG A 26 -3.70 -7.49 -9.53
N TYR A 27 -3.14 -7.57 -8.32
CA TYR A 27 -3.96 -7.67 -7.12
C TYR A 27 -4.67 -6.35 -6.82
N ILE A 28 -3.98 -5.22 -6.98
CA ILE A 28 -4.59 -3.88 -6.88
C ILE A 28 -5.77 -3.79 -7.85
N GLU A 29 -5.58 -4.10 -9.13
CA GLU A 29 -6.64 -4.04 -10.15
C GLU A 29 -7.89 -4.84 -9.73
N VAL A 30 -7.72 -6.08 -9.24
CA VAL A 30 -8.85 -6.89 -8.76
C VAL A 30 -9.57 -6.22 -7.58
N VAL A 31 -8.83 -5.64 -6.62
CA VAL A 31 -9.45 -4.95 -5.48
C VAL A 31 -10.16 -3.66 -5.91
N GLU A 32 -9.63 -2.95 -6.89
CA GLU A 32 -10.29 -1.76 -7.47
C GLU A 32 -11.59 -2.12 -8.18
N GLN A 33 -11.58 -3.18 -9.00
CA GLN A 33 -12.79 -3.71 -9.66
C GLN A 33 -13.86 -4.15 -8.64
N LEU A 34 -13.44 -4.79 -7.54
CA LEU A 34 -14.36 -5.15 -6.45
C LEU A 34 -14.91 -3.92 -5.74
N ALA A 35 -14.09 -2.89 -5.50
CA ALA A 35 -14.55 -1.67 -4.87
C ALA A 35 -15.62 -0.96 -5.72
N GLU A 36 -15.40 -0.88 -7.03
CA GLU A 36 -16.39 -0.35 -7.98
C GLU A 36 -17.67 -1.21 -7.99
N ARG A 37 -17.54 -2.53 -8.13
CA ARG A 37 -18.67 -3.46 -8.18
C ARG A 37 -19.60 -3.37 -6.96
N PHE A 38 -19.03 -3.12 -5.78
CA PHE A 38 -19.76 -3.07 -4.52
C PHE A 38 -20.00 -1.65 -4.01
N ASP A 39 -19.77 -0.61 -4.83
CA ASP A 39 -19.91 0.80 -4.46
C ASP A 39 -19.19 1.15 -3.15
N ALA A 40 -17.99 0.59 -2.98
CA ALA A 40 -17.18 0.78 -1.80
C ALA A 40 -16.19 1.93 -2.01
N ARG A 41 -16.11 2.85 -1.04
CA ARG A 41 -15.02 3.84 -1.00
C ARG A 41 -13.66 3.14 -0.99
N LEU A 42 -12.72 3.60 -1.81
CA LEU A 42 -11.41 2.95 -2.02
C LEU A 42 -10.28 3.78 -1.42
N VAL A 43 -9.41 3.15 -0.62
CA VAL A 43 -8.14 3.73 -0.16
C VAL A 43 -6.98 3.06 -0.88
N ARG A 44 -6.21 3.84 -1.64
CA ARG A 44 -5.07 3.38 -2.44
C ARG A 44 -3.79 3.30 -1.61
N LEU A 45 -3.72 2.36 -0.67
CA LEU A 45 -2.61 2.26 0.29
C LEU A 45 -1.24 2.06 -0.38
N HIS A 46 -1.17 1.29 -1.48
CA HIS A 46 0.11 1.13 -2.18
C HIS A 46 0.65 2.47 -2.69
N ASP A 47 -0.16 3.25 -3.40
CA ASP A 47 0.23 4.58 -3.88
C ASP A 47 0.64 5.51 -2.73
N ILE A 48 -0.07 5.44 -1.60
CA ILE A 48 0.24 6.24 -0.41
C ILE A 48 1.61 5.87 0.15
N PHE A 49 1.90 4.58 0.34
CA PHE A 49 3.22 4.16 0.82
C PHE A 49 4.33 4.44 -0.20
N GLN A 50 4.09 4.24 -1.49
CA GLN A 50 5.07 4.59 -2.54
C GLN A 50 5.40 6.09 -2.53
N ARG A 51 4.43 6.97 -2.25
CA ARG A 51 4.70 8.41 -2.02
C ARG A 51 5.49 8.65 -0.74
N GLN A 52 5.21 7.96 0.36
CA GLN A 52 5.97 8.09 1.60
C GLN A 52 7.44 7.68 1.42
N LEU A 53 7.69 6.63 0.63
CA LEU A 53 9.03 6.11 0.34
C LEU A 53 9.90 7.06 -0.49
N GLN A 54 9.33 8.14 -1.06
CA GLN A 54 10.11 9.22 -1.67
C GLN A 54 10.82 10.10 -0.64
N TYR A 55 10.41 10.05 0.64
CA TYR A 55 10.89 10.94 1.70
C TYR A 55 11.54 10.22 2.87
N ARG A 56 11.19 8.94 3.09
CA ARG A 56 11.64 8.13 4.23
C ARG A 56 11.89 6.69 3.78
N ASP A 57 12.80 5.99 4.44
CA ASP A 57 13.03 4.57 4.17
C ASP A 57 11.84 3.69 4.61
N ALA A 58 11.85 2.43 4.15
CA ALA A 58 10.82 1.45 4.50
C ALA A 58 10.80 1.12 5.99
N ASP A 59 11.97 1.03 6.62
CA ASP A 59 12.16 0.65 8.03
C ASP A 59 11.50 1.65 9.00
N THR A 60 11.35 2.91 8.56
CA THR A 60 10.56 3.93 9.24
C THR A 60 9.12 3.48 9.48
N PHE A 61 8.52 2.76 8.54
CA PHE A 61 7.11 2.37 8.59
C PHE A 61 6.90 0.90 8.91
N CYS A 62 7.89 0.05 8.64
CA CYS A 62 7.72 -1.40 8.59
C CYS A 62 9.07 -2.11 8.77
N PRO A 63 9.29 -2.92 9.83
CA PRO A 63 10.53 -3.70 9.97
C PRO A 63 10.64 -4.83 8.94
N GLU A 64 9.50 -5.24 8.37
CA GLU A 64 9.40 -6.08 7.19
C GLU A 64 8.27 -5.52 6.31
N PRO A 65 8.22 -5.78 4.99
CA PRO A 65 7.44 -4.95 4.06
C PRO A 65 5.91 -5.13 4.08
N VAL A 66 5.33 -5.84 5.06
CA VAL A 66 3.88 -6.18 5.11
C VAL A 66 3.14 -5.67 6.35
N HIS A 67 3.73 -5.74 7.55
CA HIS A 67 3.12 -5.45 8.85
C HIS A 67 3.68 -4.15 9.43
N PRO A 68 2.92 -3.05 9.31
CA PRO A 68 3.37 -1.74 9.73
C PRO A 68 3.71 -1.67 11.22
N ASN A 69 4.72 -0.87 11.55
CA ASN A 69 4.92 -0.40 12.91
C ASN A 69 3.91 0.73 13.22
N GLN A 70 4.07 1.40 14.36
CA GLN A 70 3.20 2.50 14.76
C GLN A 70 3.13 3.63 13.71
N ALA A 71 4.25 4.03 13.12
CA ALA A 71 4.28 5.08 12.11
C ALA A 71 3.54 4.66 10.83
N GLY A 72 3.75 3.43 10.36
CA GLY A 72 3.02 2.93 9.20
C GLY A 72 1.52 2.74 9.45
N HIS A 73 1.12 2.31 10.65
CA HIS A 73 -0.29 2.27 11.03
C HIS A 73 -0.94 3.66 11.10
N LEU A 74 -0.21 4.70 11.53
CA LEU A 74 -0.72 6.07 11.51
C LEU A 74 -0.97 6.59 10.09
N VAL A 75 -0.11 6.22 9.12
CA VAL A 75 -0.34 6.54 7.69
C VAL A 75 -1.65 5.91 7.20
N ILE A 76 -1.90 4.64 7.53
CA ILE A 76 -3.13 3.93 7.16
C ILE A 76 -4.35 4.56 7.83
N ALA A 77 -4.26 4.85 9.13
CA ALA A 77 -5.35 5.46 9.90
C ALA A 77 -5.73 6.83 9.34
N GLN A 78 -4.75 7.68 9.03
CA GLN A 78 -5.02 8.99 8.43
C GLN A 78 -5.71 8.84 7.07
N ALA A 79 -5.20 7.97 6.19
CA ALA A 79 -5.79 7.76 4.87
C ALA A 79 -7.23 7.23 4.93
N LEU A 80 -7.53 6.37 5.89
CA LEU A 80 -8.88 5.91 6.19
C LEU A 80 -9.77 7.07 6.63
N MET A 81 -9.32 7.88 7.59
CA MET A 81 -10.10 9.02 8.10
C MET A 81 -10.37 10.05 7.00
N ASP A 82 -9.39 10.35 6.14
CA ASP A 82 -9.54 11.25 5.00
C ASP A 82 -10.59 10.72 4.02
N THR A 83 -10.56 9.42 3.72
CA THR A 83 -11.50 8.77 2.80
C THR A 83 -12.92 8.68 3.37
N LEU A 84 -13.07 8.56 4.69
CA LEU A 84 -14.37 8.48 5.35
C LEU A 84 -14.99 9.86 5.66
N SER A 85 -14.16 10.90 5.73
CA SER A 85 -14.61 12.27 6.04
C SER A 85 -14.90 13.12 4.79
N ALA A 86 -14.54 12.61 3.60
CA ALA A 86 -14.93 13.16 2.30
C ALA A 86 -16.40 12.85 1.96
#